data_AF-A0A090ZDQ8-F1
#
_entry.id   AF-A0A090ZDQ8-F1
#
_cell.length_a   1.000
_cell.length_b   1.000
_cell.length_c   1.000
_cell.angle_alpha   90.00
_cell.angle_beta   90.00
_cell.angle_gamma   90.00
#
_symmetry.space_group_name_H-M   'P 1'
#
loop_
_entity.id
_entity.type
_entity.pdbx_description
1 polymer ?
#
loop_
_entity_poly.entity_id
_entity_poly.type
_entity_poly.pdbx_seq_one_letter_code
_entity_poly.pdbx_strand_id
1 'polypeptide(L)'
;MDSPFLLGYYTHLIADDNWLSGFFLPWLKNRIENDETIAPMYYNDFKLLNAKLLHHYDNEQQLFSLLNQEAHIVDIEEVSKENVLAFRKYLFEDMLYPEQLLHEDLQVFSFDQIVGYIETAIEKGAFFINQLSNERSTSNM
;
A
#
# COMPACT_ATOMS: atom_id res chain seq x y z
N MET A 1 5.55 18.44 -10.67
CA MET A 1 5.63 18.64 -9.22
C MET A 1 6.83 17.80 -8.85
N ASP A 2 8.01 18.38 -8.61
CA ASP A 2 9.27 17.59 -8.65
C ASP A 2 9.69 17.06 -7.29
N SER A 3 8.85 17.22 -6.27
CA SER A 3 9.11 16.68 -4.95
C SER A 3 8.68 15.21 -4.92
N PRO A 4 9.61 14.25 -4.71
CA PRO A 4 9.26 12.84 -4.56
C PRO A 4 8.26 12.59 -3.43
N PHE A 5 8.33 13.41 -2.37
CA PHE A 5 7.38 13.37 -1.27
C PHE A 5 5.95 13.71 -1.73
N LEU A 6 5.79 14.80 -2.49
CA LEU A 6 4.46 15.20 -3.00
C LEU A 6 3.93 14.21 -4.03
N LEU A 7 4.78 13.67 -4.90
CA LEU A 7 4.39 12.65 -5.86
C LEU A 7 3.97 11.36 -5.15
N GLY A 8 4.74 10.91 -4.16
CA GLY A 8 4.42 9.75 -3.32
C GLY A 8 3.09 9.93 -2.59
N TYR A 9 2.88 11.10 -1.97
CA TYR A 9 1.62 11.43 -1.32
C TYR A 9 0.45 11.46 -2.30
N TYR A 10 0.62 12.03 -3.49
CA TYR A 10 -0.41 12.03 -4.53
C TYR A 10 -0.76 10.62 -5.00
N THR A 11 0.22 9.74 -5.20
CA THR A 11 -0.04 8.33 -5.54
C THR A 11 -0.73 7.57 -4.41
N HIS A 12 -0.42 7.91 -3.15
CA HIS A 12 -1.13 7.35 -1.99
C HIS A 12 -2.62 7.76 -2.00
N LEU A 13 -2.94 9.03 -2.29
CA LEU A 13 -4.34 9.48 -2.40
C LEU A 13 -5.11 8.78 -3.53
N ILE A 14 -4.45 8.46 -4.65
CA ILE A 14 -5.06 7.67 -5.74
C ILE A 14 -5.36 6.24 -5.28
N ALA A 15 -4.44 5.63 -4.52
CA ALA A 15 -4.65 4.31 -3.95
C ALA A 15 -5.83 4.32 -2.96
N ASP A 16 -5.91 5.32 -2.09
CA ASP A 16 -7.02 5.49 -1.15
C ASP A 16 -8.37 5.67 -1.87
N ASP A 17 -8.43 6.50 -2.92
CA ASP A 17 -9.64 6.66 -3.73
C ASP A 17 -10.05 5.33 -4.39
N ASN A 18 -9.10 4.59 -4.96
CA ASN A 18 -9.37 3.25 -5.52
C ASN A 18 -9.90 2.29 -4.45
N TRP A 19 -9.33 2.32 -3.26
CA TRP A 19 -9.73 1.47 -2.14
C TRP A 19 -11.15 1.81 -1.68
N LEU A 20 -11.44 3.10 -1.49
CA LEU A 20 -12.73 3.59 -1.03
C LEU A 20 -13.82 3.38 -2.07
N SER A 21 -13.57 3.77 -3.32
CA SER A 21 -14.55 3.72 -4.41
C SER A 21 -14.79 2.30 -4.94
N GLY A 22 -13.80 1.41 -4.82
CA GLY A 22 -13.90 0.02 -5.28
C GLY A 22 -14.15 -0.99 -4.15
N PHE A 23 -13.22 -1.11 -3.22
CA PHE A 23 -13.12 -2.23 -2.27
C PHE A 23 -13.92 -2.03 -0.97
N PHE A 24 -13.93 -0.83 -0.40
CA PHE A 24 -14.32 -0.62 0.99
C PHE A 24 -15.83 -0.39 1.20
N LEU A 25 -16.48 0.45 0.38
CA LEU A 25 -17.63 1.21 0.89
C LEU A 25 -19.01 0.54 0.91
N PRO A 26 -19.44 -0.31 -0.04
CA PRO A 26 -20.81 -0.84 0.05
C PRO A 26 -20.94 -2.10 0.90
N TRP A 27 -20.02 -3.06 0.77
CA TRP A 27 -20.23 -4.42 1.29
C TRP A 27 -19.45 -4.74 2.56
N LEU A 28 -18.16 -4.43 2.60
CA LEU A 28 -17.30 -4.83 3.71
C LEU A 28 -17.65 -4.08 5.00
N LYS A 29 -17.85 -2.76 4.90
CA LYS A 29 -18.31 -1.95 6.03
C LYS A 29 -19.63 -2.48 6.61
N ASN A 30 -20.61 -2.76 5.75
CA ASN A 30 -21.89 -3.33 6.19
C ASN A 30 -21.71 -4.68 6.88
N ARG A 31 -20.85 -5.57 6.36
CA ARG A 31 -20.59 -6.87 7.00
C ARG A 31 -19.92 -6.74 8.36
N ILE A 32 -18.92 -5.88 8.50
CA ILE A 32 -18.23 -5.67 9.79
C ILE A 32 -19.20 -5.11 10.84
N GLU A 33 -20.09 -4.18 10.46
CA GLU A 33 -21.07 -3.59 11.37
C GLU A 33 -22.17 -4.57 11.80
N ASN A 34 -22.44 -5.62 11.01
CA ASN A 34 -23.53 -6.57 11.26
C ASN A 34 -23.05 -7.98 11.69
N ASP A 35 -21.75 -8.26 11.62
CA ASP A 35 -21.16 -9.54 12.00
C ASP A 35 -19.77 -9.31 12.63
N GLU A 36 -19.72 -9.37 13.96
CA GLU A 36 -18.50 -9.15 14.75
C GLU A 36 -17.38 -10.16 14.44
N THR A 37 -17.70 -11.30 13.82
CA THR A 37 -16.69 -12.31 13.45
C THR A 37 -15.86 -11.90 12.24
N ILE A 38 -16.35 -10.95 11.43
CA ILE A 38 -15.67 -10.50 10.21
C ILE A 38 -14.47 -9.61 10.53
N ALA A 39 -14.55 -8.77 11.57
CA ALA A 39 -13.44 -7.87 11.92
C ALA A 39 -12.12 -8.63 12.22
N PRO A 40 -12.11 -9.70 13.04
CA PRO A 40 -10.92 -10.54 13.22
C PRO A 40 -10.41 -11.19 11.93
N MET A 41 -11.31 -11.70 11.07
CA MET A 41 -10.92 -12.33 9.79
C MET A 41 -10.31 -11.31 8.84
N TYR A 42 -10.90 -10.13 8.76
CA TYR A 42 -10.40 -8.99 7.98
C TYR A 42 -9.00 -8.57 8.43
N TYR A 43 -8.77 -8.48 9.74
CA TYR A 43 -7.45 -8.16 10.28
C TYR A 43 -6.44 -9.28 9.99
N ASN A 44 -6.85 -10.55 10.12
CA ASN A 44 -5.98 -11.69 9.82
C ASN A 44 -5.57 -11.72 8.34
N ASP A 45 -6.47 -11.35 7.43
CA ASP A 45 -6.14 -11.28 6.01
C ASP A 45 -4.99 -10.31 5.71
N PHE A 46 -4.85 -9.17 6.40
CA PHE A 46 -3.69 -8.31 6.20
C PHE A 46 -2.37 -8.99 6.56
N LYS A 47 -2.36 -9.80 7.63
CA LYS A 47 -1.17 -10.57 8.01
C LYS A 47 -0.82 -11.61 6.94
N LEU A 48 -1.82 -12.31 6.40
CA LEU A 48 -1.62 -13.27 5.31
C LEU A 48 -1.20 -12.56 4.01
N LEU A 49 -1.76 -11.39 3.73
CA LEU A 49 -1.42 -10.57 2.57
C LEU A 49 0.01 -10.04 2.64
N ASN A 50 0.52 -9.64 3.81
CA ASN A 50 1.92 -9.25 3.96
C ASN A 50 2.88 -10.34 3.43
N ALA A 51 2.62 -11.61 3.78
CA ALA A 51 3.39 -12.74 3.29
C ALA A 51 3.24 -12.94 1.77
N LYS A 52 1.98 -13.03 1.30
CA LYS A 52 1.68 -13.34 -0.11
C LYS A 52 2.13 -12.24 -1.06
N LEU A 53 1.95 -10.97 -0.68
CA LEU A 53 2.38 -9.81 -1.48
C LEU A 53 3.90 -9.69 -1.52
N LEU A 54 4.59 -9.92 -0.40
CA LEU A 54 6.05 -9.90 -0.41
C LEU A 54 6.60 -11.02 -1.30
N HIS A 55 6.03 -12.22 -1.24
CA HIS A 55 6.42 -13.31 -2.14
C HIS A 55 6.14 -12.99 -3.61
N HIS A 56 5.03 -12.33 -3.91
CA HIS A 56 4.62 -11.99 -5.27
C HIS A 56 5.47 -10.86 -5.90
N TYR A 57 5.73 -9.78 -5.15
CA TYR A 57 6.40 -8.58 -5.68
C TYR A 57 7.90 -8.50 -5.36
N ASP A 58 8.37 -9.13 -4.29
CA ASP A 58 9.76 -9.07 -3.83
C ASP A 58 10.41 -10.46 -3.78
N ASN A 59 10.22 -11.24 -4.85
CA ASN A 59 10.79 -12.59 -4.95
C ASN A 59 12.33 -12.60 -4.84
N GLU A 60 12.99 -11.50 -5.20
CA GLU A 60 14.44 -11.32 -5.05
C GLU A 60 14.88 -10.80 -3.68
N GLN A 61 13.93 -10.58 -2.75
CA GLN A 61 14.17 -10.14 -1.37
C GLN A 61 14.99 -8.84 -1.26
N GLN A 62 14.77 -7.91 -2.19
CA GLN A 62 15.50 -6.65 -2.27
C GLN A 62 14.84 -5.54 -1.45
N LEU A 63 13.52 -5.65 -1.19
CA LEU A 63 12.75 -4.59 -0.53
C LEU A 63 13.29 -4.28 0.87
N PHE A 64 13.75 -5.30 1.61
CA PHE A 64 14.32 -5.08 2.94
C PHE A 64 15.57 -4.19 2.87
N SER A 65 16.47 -4.47 1.93
CA SER A 65 17.68 -3.67 1.74
C SER A 65 17.32 -2.24 1.34
N LEU A 66 16.37 -2.08 0.40
CA LEU A 66 15.91 -0.77 -0.05
C LEU A 66 15.31 0.07 1.09
N LEU A 67 14.42 -0.52 1.90
CA LEU A 67 13.76 0.15 3.02
C LEU A 67 14.70 0.45 4.18
N ASN A 68 15.80 -0.29 4.32
CA ASN A 68 16.78 -0.08 5.36
C ASN A 68 17.82 1.00 5.02
N GLN A 69 17.81 1.54 3.80
CA GLN A 69 18.69 2.64 3.41
C GLN A 69 18.32 3.95 4.13
N GLU A 70 19.30 4.86 4.14
CA GLU A 70 19.08 6.22 4.58
C GLU A 70 18.22 6.95 3.53
N ALA A 71 17.16 7.62 3.99
CA ALA A 71 16.24 8.35 3.14
C ALA A 71 16.03 9.75 3.69
N HIS A 72 15.78 10.71 2.79
CA HIS A 72 15.30 12.02 3.18
C HIS A 72 13.83 11.92 3.57
N ILE A 73 13.56 11.95 4.87
CA ILE A 73 12.20 11.94 5.43
C ILE A 73 11.80 13.40 5.70
N VAL A 74 10.68 13.83 5.11
CA VAL A 74 10.12 15.16 5.30
C VAL A 74 9.39 15.18 6.64
N ASP A 75 9.74 16.12 7.52
CA ASP A 75 8.97 16.41 8.72
C ASP A 75 7.70 17.21 8.35
N ILE A 76 6.55 16.74 8.84
CA ILE A 76 5.27 17.46 8.78
C ILE A 76 4.74 17.65 10.20
N GLU A 77 3.79 18.58 10.38
CA GLU A 77 3.26 18.92 11.71
C GLU A 77 2.67 17.69 12.43
N GLU A 78 2.00 16.81 11.70
CA GLU A 78 1.32 15.64 12.23
C GLU A 78 2.25 14.43 12.46
N VAL A 79 3.36 14.34 11.70
CA VAL A 79 4.25 13.17 11.68
C VAL A 79 5.70 13.62 11.53
N SER A 80 6.49 13.41 12.59
CA SER A 80 7.94 13.65 12.54
C SER A 80 8.71 12.50 11.92
N LYS A 81 9.94 12.77 11.50
CA LYS A 81 10.92 11.80 11.03
C LYS A 81 11.15 10.68 12.05
N GLU A 82 11.22 11.01 13.33
CA GLU A 82 11.40 10.02 14.40
C GLU A 82 10.22 9.06 14.47
N ASN A 83 8.99 9.55 14.27
CA ASN A 83 7.81 8.68 14.21
C ASN A 83 7.89 7.72 13.03
N VAL A 84 8.30 8.20 11.84
CA VAL A 84 8.49 7.35 10.65
C VAL A 84 9.57 6.30 10.87
N LEU A 85 10.71 6.70 11.46
CA LEU A 85 11.81 5.77 11.76
C LEU A 85 11.43 4.74 12.82
N ALA A 86 10.67 5.13 13.84
CA ALA A 86 10.13 4.21 14.83
C ALA A 86 9.14 3.22 14.19
N PHE A 87 8.33 3.68 13.23
CA PHE A 87 7.36 2.85 12.53
C PHE A 87 8.00 1.78 11.65
N ARG A 88 9.20 2.04 11.10
CA ARG A 88 9.97 1.10 10.27
C ARG A 88 10.14 -0.27 10.94
N LYS A 89 10.23 -0.32 12.27
CA LYS A 89 10.32 -1.58 13.02
C LYS A 89 9.12 -2.50 12.72
N TYR A 90 7.89 -1.97 12.76
CA TYR A 90 6.69 -2.75 12.53
C TYR A 90 6.62 -3.27 11.08
N LEU A 91 7.03 -2.44 10.12
CA LEU A 91 7.14 -2.86 8.73
C LEU A 91 8.10 -4.05 8.57
N PHE A 92 9.26 -4.04 9.23
CA PHE A 92 10.19 -5.17 9.18
C PHE A 92 9.67 -6.42 9.88
N GLU A 93 8.90 -6.27 10.96
CA GLU A 93 8.20 -7.39 11.59
C GLU A 93 7.18 -8.02 10.63
N ASP A 94 6.47 -7.20 9.85
CA ASP A 94 5.50 -7.66 8.84
C ASP A 94 6.15 -8.38 7.64
N MET A 95 7.42 -8.06 7.33
CA MET A 95 8.19 -8.76 6.31
C MET A 95 8.71 -10.14 6.76
N LEU A 96 8.69 -10.41 8.07
CA LEU A 96 9.12 -11.69 8.63
C LEU A 96 7.89 -12.59 8.82
N TYR A 97 7.68 -13.50 7.87
CA TYR A 97 6.58 -14.45 7.92
C TYR A 97 7.04 -15.90 7.84
N PRO A 98 6.35 -16.82 8.53
CA PRO A 98 6.54 -18.24 8.32
C PRO A 98 5.92 -18.66 6.96
N GLU A 99 6.61 -19.53 6.22
CA GLU A 99 6.21 -19.97 4.86
C GLU A 99 4.79 -20.53 4.81
N GLN A 100 4.30 -21.09 5.91
CA GLN A 100 2.93 -21.59 6.06
C GLN A 100 1.87 -20.54 5.70
N LEU A 101 2.11 -19.24 5.98
CA LEU A 101 1.14 -18.18 5.67
C LEU A 101 0.92 -18.01 4.15
N LEU A 102 1.87 -18.45 3.31
CA LEU A 102 1.70 -18.42 1.86
C LEU A 102 0.61 -19.38 1.40
N HIS A 103 0.36 -20.45 2.15
CA HIS A 103 -0.59 -21.50 1.81
C HIS A 103 -1.94 -21.38 2.54
N GLU A 104 -2.04 -20.51 3.55
CA GLU A 104 -3.31 -20.23 4.22
C GLU A 104 -4.24 -19.42 3.33
N ASP A 105 -5.53 -19.79 3.31
CA ASP A 105 -6.53 -19.08 2.52
C ASP A 105 -6.90 -17.74 3.16
N LEU A 106 -7.09 -16.73 2.32
CA LEU A 106 -7.71 -15.47 2.73
C LEU A 106 -9.20 -15.68 3.02
N GLN A 107 -9.71 -15.01 4.04
CA GLN A 107 -11.05 -15.23 4.60
C GLN A 107 -12.07 -14.20 4.14
N VAL A 108 -11.61 -12.98 3.87
CA VAL A 108 -12.42 -11.83 3.47
C VAL A 108 -12.10 -11.41 2.04
N PHE A 109 -10.82 -11.40 1.69
CA PHE A 109 -10.33 -11.03 0.37
C PHE A 109 -10.04 -12.24 -0.50
N SER A 110 -9.94 -12.02 -1.81
CA SER A 110 -9.16 -12.92 -2.67
C SER A 110 -7.84 -12.25 -3.06
N PHE A 111 -6.81 -13.06 -3.32
CA PHE A 111 -5.49 -12.55 -3.64
C PHE A 111 -5.50 -11.75 -4.95
N ASP A 112 -6.15 -12.28 -5.99
CA ASP A 112 -6.28 -11.62 -7.29
C ASP A 112 -6.96 -10.25 -7.20
N GLN A 113 -7.94 -10.11 -6.30
CA GLN A 113 -8.58 -8.82 -6.05
C GLN A 113 -7.58 -7.80 -5.48
N ILE A 114 -6.77 -8.19 -4.48
CA ILE A 114 -5.78 -7.28 -3.89
C ILE A 114 -4.67 -6.94 -4.88
N VAL A 115 -4.20 -7.90 -5.67
CA VAL A 115 -3.25 -7.65 -6.76
C VAL A 115 -3.85 -6.68 -7.77
N GLY A 116 -5.09 -6.92 -8.23
CA GLY A 116 -5.77 -6.03 -9.17
C GLY A 116 -5.95 -4.60 -8.63
N TYR A 117 -6.20 -4.45 -7.33
CA TYR A 117 -6.23 -3.14 -6.67
C TYR A 117 -4.88 -2.42 -6.75
N ILE A 118 -3.79 -3.11 -6.38
CA ILE A 118 -2.44 -2.55 -6.39
C ILE A 118 -2.04 -2.15 -7.81
N GLU A 119 -2.22 -3.03 -8.78
CA GLU A 119 -1.90 -2.76 -10.19
C GLU A 119 -2.71 -1.58 -10.74
N THR A 120 -4.01 -1.53 -10.45
CA THR A 120 -4.86 -0.38 -10.85
C THR A 120 -4.38 0.93 -10.22
N ALA A 121 -3.93 0.91 -8.96
CA ALA A 121 -3.38 2.09 -8.29
C ALA A 121 -2.06 2.53 -8.92
N ILE A 122 -1.18 1.59 -9.26
CA ILE A 122 0.08 1.86 -9.97
C ILE A 122 -0.19 2.47 -11.34
N GLU A 123 -1.06 1.86 -12.15
CA GLU A 123 -1.39 2.33 -13.50
C GLU A 123 -1.98 3.74 -13.48
N LYS A 124 -2.96 4.00 -12.61
CA LYS A 124 -3.55 5.34 -12.45
C LYS A 124 -2.52 6.35 -11.96
N GLY A 125 -1.71 5.98 -10.97
CA GLY A 125 -0.64 6.82 -10.43
C GLY A 125 0.35 7.24 -11.52
N ALA A 126 0.86 6.27 -12.27
CA ALA A 126 1.76 6.51 -13.39
C ALA A 126 1.10 7.38 -14.48
N PHE A 127 -0.16 7.13 -14.82
CA PHE A 127 -0.90 7.92 -15.79
C PHE A 127 -0.95 9.40 -15.39
N PHE A 128 -1.39 9.72 -14.16
CA PHE A 128 -1.53 11.11 -13.72
C PHE A 128 -0.18 11.81 -13.53
N ILE A 129 0.85 11.11 -13.02
CA ILE A 129 2.22 11.67 -12.94
C ILE A 129 2.74 12.03 -14.33
N ASN A 130 2.52 11.17 -15.33
CA ASN A 130 2.94 11.43 -16.71
C ASN A 130 2.20 12.62 -17.33
N GLN A 131 0.89 12.75 -17.09
CA GLN A 131 0.12 13.93 -17.54
C GLN A 131 0.69 15.23 -16.95
N LEU A 132 0.94 15.27 -15.64
CA LEU A 132 1.53 16.44 -14.96
C LEU A 132 2.91 16.82 -15.52
N SER A 133 3.65 15.84 -16.02
CA SER A 133 4.99 16.04 -16.60
C SER A 133 4.90 16.56 -18.05
N ASN A 134 3.92 16.08 -18.82
CA ASN A 134 3.68 16.49 -20.20
C ASN A 134 3.07 17.91 -20.32
N GLU A 135 2.16 18.27 -19.42
CA GLU A 135 1.58 19.62 -19.35
C GLU A 135 2.65 20.69 -19.10
N ARG A 136 3.66 20.38 -18.27
CA ARG A 136 4.82 21.27 -18.06
C ARG A 136 5.68 21.46 -19.29
N SER A 137 5.86 20.41 -20.07
CA SER A 137 6.67 20.48 -21.30
C SER A 137 6.02 21.37 -22.35
N THR A 138 4.69 21.46 -22.37
CA THR A 138 3.93 22.31 -23.29
C THR A 138 3.72 23.74 -22.78
N SER A 139 3.68 23.97 -21.45
CA SER A 139 3.63 25.33 -20.87
C SER A 139 4.98 26.08 -20.86
N ASN A 140 6.11 25.39 -21.05
CA ASN A 140 7.44 25.99 -21.12
C ASN A 140 7.92 26.24 -22.58
N MET A 141 7.06 26.02 -23.58
CA MET A 141 7.25 26.42 -24.98
C MET A 141 6.41 27.65 -25.30
#